data_AF-A0A182T6X8-F1
#
_entry.id   AF-A0A182T6X8-F1
#
_cell.length_a   1.000
_cell.length_b   1.000
_cell.length_c   1.000
_cell.angle_alpha   90.00
_cell.angle_beta   90.00
_cell.angle_gamma   90.00
#
_symmetry.space_group_name_H-M   'P 1'
#
loop_
_entity.id
_entity.type
_entity.pdbx_description
1 polymer ?
#
loop_
_entity_poly.entity_id
_entity_poly.type
_entity_poly.pdbx_seq_one_letter_code
_entity_poly.pdbx_strand_id
1 'polypeptide(L)'
;MFFVCFRLTLQNANRDTIIRRIVTSIITSETLYVECLNKMKQYMKAIRATLTTSQPVISEEEFQTIFYKIEELHQVHSEFLTELQARLATPDDATAPDSGGLCVGEPFRALAGHIHLYGAFLHNYGRAIDTVKMCSTHSQQFKEIVSNIVFKNQNEQKLSLEELLHKPVARLQKNALVLEDLLNQTPEQHPDYHPLRQASKAIRNFLSEFNVVQTRSMFPSDDKALRRLVKNSFIVELADGHRKLRHLLLFNDVIACAKYKAVGRTGDRNGFEFELKWFIPLRDILICEESANDPKETSPINIVHLKSQACTVRDQIMLDEKDRPGGSSRAGDKHRKKLADLEAQLVLASPNLVFKIGNKATGKTMTFFLSSDFERTQWIESILSLQVGIPFRLP
;
A
#
# COMPACT_ATOMS: atom_id res chain seq x y z
N MET A 1 -29.23 -23.97 26.28
CA MET A 1 -27.98 -23.39 26.83
C MET A 1 -26.72 -24.02 26.24
N PHE A 2 -26.61 -25.35 26.16
CA PHE A 2 -25.46 -26.05 25.55
C PHE A 2 -25.21 -25.75 24.06
N PHE A 3 -26.25 -25.60 23.23
CA PHE A 3 -26.10 -25.29 21.80
C PHE A 3 -25.61 -23.86 21.51
N VAL A 4 -25.95 -22.89 22.38
CA VAL A 4 -25.48 -21.51 22.25
C VAL A 4 -24.03 -21.40 22.68
N CYS A 5 -23.66 -22.12 23.75
CA CYS A 5 -22.27 -22.20 24.21
C CYS A 5 -21.38 -22.85 23.15
N PHE A 6 -21.77 -23.99 22.56
CA PHE A 6 -20.98 -24.68 21.54
C PHE A 6 -20.77 -23.85 20.26
N ARG A 7 -21.79 -23.08 19.84
CA ARG A 7 -21.72 -22.19 18.67
C ARG A 7 -20.83 -20.97 18.92
N LEU A 8 -20.86 -20.41 20.14
CA LEU A 8 -19.95 -19.35 20.58
C LEU A 8 -18.50 -19.85 20.69
N THR A 9 -18.27 -21.04 21.23
CA THR A 9 -16.93 -21.64 21.33
C THR A 9 -16.33 -21.92 19.96
N LEU A 10 -17.11 -22.41 18.98
CA LEU A 10 -16.66 -22.60 17.60
C LEU A 10 -16.36 -21.27 16.86
N GLN A 11 -17.18 -20.24 17.09
CA GLN A 11 -16.99 -18.91 16.50
C GLN A 11 -15.78 -18.20 17.09
N ASN A 12 -15.54 -18.34 18.40
CA ASN A 12 -14.35 -17.83 19.08
C ASN A 12 -13.10 -18.61 18.67
N ALA A 13 -13.15 -19.94 18.54
CA ALA A 13 -12.03 -20.75 18.06
C ALA A 13 -11.59 -20.38 16.64
N ASN A 14 -12.54 -20.03 15.75
CA ASN A 14 -12.22 -19.54 14.41
C ASN A 14 -11.60 -18.13 14.45
N ARG A 15 -12.06 -17.26 15.35
CA ARG A 15 -11.54 -15.90 15.52
C ARG A 15 -10.14 -15.86 16.10
N ASP A 16 -9.87 -16.66 17.13
CA ASP A 16 -8.54 -16.79 17.73
C ASP A 16 -7.54 -17.36 16.71
N THR A 17 -7.97 -18.29 15.86
CA THR A 17 -7.16 -18.80 14.74
C THR A 17 -6.83 -17.68 13.74
N ILE A 18 -7.79 -16.82 13.41
CA ILE A 18 -7.58 -15.65 12.52
C ILE A 18 -6.62 -14.65 13.17
N ILE A 19 -6.83 -14.28 14.44
CA ILE A 19 -5.97 -13.35 15.18
C ILE A 19 -4.54 -13.89 15.26
N ARG A 20 -4.37 -15.18 15.58
CA ARG A 20 -3.05 -15.84 15.57
C ARG A 20 -2.37 -15.74 14.21
N ARG A 21 -3.09 -15.99 13.11
CA ARG A 21 -2.53 -15.85 11.74
C ARG A 21 -2.12 -14.41 11.43
N ILE A 22 -2.92 -13.42 11.83
CA ILE A 22 -2.59 -12.00 11.69
C ILE A 22 -1.32 -11.70 12.49
N VAL A 23 -1.23 -12.10 13.76
CA VAL A 23 -0.06 -11.92 14.62
C VAL A 23 1.18 -12.60 14.07
N THR A 24 1.07 -13.84 13.56
CA THR A 24 2.19 -14.52 12.90
C THR A 24 2.67 -13.74 11.66
N SER A 25 1.74 -13.22 10.85
CA SER A 25 2.10 -12.38 9.70
C SER A 25 2.80 -11.08 10.13
N ILE A 26 2.32 -10.45 11.21
CA ILE A 26 2.94 -9.26 11.80
C ILE A 26 4.37 -9.57 12.23
N ILE A 27 4.58 -10.65 13.00
CA ILE A 27 5.90 -11.07 13.49
C ILE A 27 6.84 -11.29 12.30
N THR A 28 6.44 -12.03 11.27
CA THR A 28 7.25 -12.23 10.07
C THR A 28 7.63 -10.91 9.41
N SER A 29 6.67 -9.99 9.27
CA SER A 29 6.91 -8.68 8.68
C SER A 29 7.78 -7.76 9.54
N GLU A 30 7.70 -7.90 10.87
CA GLU A 30 8.45 -7.14 11.86
C GLU A 30 9.90 -7.64 11.94
N THR A 31 10.12 -8.95 11.92
CA THR A 31 11.46 -9.55 11.81
C THR A 31 12.22 -8.99 10.60
N LEU A 32 11.58 -8.97 9.42
CA LEU A 32 12.17 -8.39 8.22
C LEU A 32 12.50 -6.90 8.37
N TYR A 33 11.66 -6.16 9.08
CA TYR A 33 11.89 -4.72 9.31
C TYR A 33 13.04 -4.47 10.30
N VAL A 34 13.12 -5.24 11.38
CA VAL A 34 14.23 -5.20 12.34
C VAL A 34 15.55 -5.60 11.67
N GLU A 35 15.54 -6.56 10.74
CA GLU A 35 16.70 -6.89 9.91
C GLU A 35 17.14 -5.71 9.03
N CYS A 36 16.20 -4.98 8.42
CA CYS A 36 16.49 -3.77 7.65
C CYS A 36 17.14 -2.69 8.55
N LEU A 37 16.64 -2.50 9.76
CA LEU A 37 17.20 -1.57 10.74
C LEU A 37 18.60 -2.00 11.22
N ASN A 38 18.81 -3.30 11.45
CA ASN A 38 20.13 -3.85 11.76
C ASN A 38 21.13 -3.57 10.64
N LYS A 39 20.70 -3.64 9.39
CA LYS A 39 21.54 -3.31 8.24
C LYS A 39 21.85 -1.83 8.18
N MET A 40 20.89 -0.94 8.43
CA MET A 40 21.17 0.48 8.59
C MET A 40 22.21 0.75 9.69
N LYS A 41 22.17 0.02 10.82
CA LYS A 41 23.22 0.10 11.85
C LYS A 41 24.59 -0.38 11.37
N GLN A 42 24.66 -1.34 10.44
CA GLN A 42 25.93 -1.75 9.82
C GLN A 42 26.50 -0.62 8.94
N TYR A 43 25.65 0.05 8.15
CA TYR A 43 26.06 1.26 7.41
C TYR A 43 26.56 2.35 8.36
N MET A 44 25.85 2.60 9.47
CA MET A 44 26.27 3.56 10.50
C MET A 44 27.67 3.25 11.02
N LYS A 45 27.94 2.00 11.39
CA LYS A 45 29.26 1.60 11.91
C LYS A 45 30.36 1.76 10.87
N ALA A 46 30.10 1.35 9.63
CA ALA A 46 31.08 1.44 8.55
C ALA A 46 31.42 2.91 8.21
N ILE A 47 30.41 3.78 8.12
CA ILE A 47 30.62 5.20 7.83
C ILE A 47 31.20 5.93 9.04
N ARG A 48 30.80 5.58 10.27
CA ARG A 48 31.42 6.15 11.48
C ARG A 48 32.91 5.81 11.58
N ALA A 49 33.32 4.62 11.16
CA ALA A 49 34.73 4.24 11.11
C ALA A 49 35.54 5.11 10.12
N THR A 50 34.89 5.68 9.10
CA THR A 50 35.54 6.62 8.18
C THR A 50 35.56 8.06 8.69
N LEU A 51 34.86 8.40 9.78
CA LEU A 51 34.95 9.72 10.41
C LEU A 51 36.20 9.87 11.28
N THR A 52 36.73 8.76 11.79
CA THR A 52 37.90 8.75 12.69
C THR A 52 39.24 8.73 11.95
N THR A 53 39.24 8.67 10.62
CA THR A 53 40.46 8.74 9.78
C THR A 53 40.81 10.20 9.46
N SER A 54 42.09 10.44 9.14
CA SER A 54 42.62 11.75 8.72
C SER A 54 41.94 12.32 7.47
N GLN A 55 41.17 11.53 6.72
CA GLN A 55 40.32 11.99 5.60
C GLN A 55 38.89 11.48 5.79
N PRO A 56 38.02 12.25 6.46
CA PRO A 56 36.63 11.87 6.64
C PRO A 56 35.87 11.89 5.31
N VAL A 57 35.11 10.82 5.06
CA VAL A 57 34.39 10.60 3.80
C VAL A 57 33.13 11.47 3.70
N ILE A 58 32.53 11.79 4.84
CA ILE A 58 31.44 12.74 5.06
C ILE A 58 31.72 13.51 6.36
N SER A 59 31.04 14.62 6.60
CA SER A 59 31.11 15.34 7.88
C SER A 59 30.30 14.64 8.98
N GLU A 60 30.61 14.93 10.24
CA GLU A 60 29.82 14.43 11.40
C GLU A 60 28.37 14.93 11.33
N GLU A 61 28.14 16.16 10.85
CA GLU A 61 26.77 16.69 10.70
C GLU A 61 25.97 15.91 9.65
N GLU A 62 26.57 15.61 8.51
CA GLU A 62 25.95 14.77 7.48
C GLU A 62 25.68 13.36 8.00
N PHE A 63 26.61 12.78 8.76
CA PHE A 63 26.43 11.48 9.39
C PHE A 63 25.21 11.46 10.33
N GLN A 64 25.14 12.44 11.24
CA GLN A 64 24.02 12.58 12.19
C GLN A 64 22.69 12.84 11.46
N THR A 65 22.74 13.57 10.34
CA THR A 65 21.56 13.83 9.50
C THR A 65 21.08 12.56 8.81
N ILE A 66 21.98 11.74 8.22
CA ILE A 66 21.59 10.52 7.50
C ILE A 66 20.97 9.48 8.44
N PHE A 67 21.57 9.30 9.63
CA PHE A 67 21.22 8.21 10.54
C PHE A 67 20.44 8.64 11.78
N TYR A 68 19.83 9.82 11.73
CA TYR A 68 19.05 10.38 12.82
C TYR A 68 17.98 9.39 13.31
N LYS A 69 17.95 9.11 14.62
CA LYS A 69 16.95 8.25 15.29
C LYS A 69 16.87 6.78 14.86
N ILE A 70 17.79 6.30 14.02
CA ILE A 70 17.78 4.91 13.55
C ILE A 70 18.06 3.90 14.68
N GLU A 71 18.95 4.23 15.63
CA GLU A 71 19.29 3.32 16.75
C GLU A 71 18.12 3.16 17.71
N GLU A 72 17.43 4.24 18.05
CA GLU A 72 16.25 4.21 18.90
C GLU A 72 15.08 3.49 18.21
N LEU A 73 14.87 3.71 16.91
CA LEU A 73 13.85 2.97 16.14
C LEU A 73 14.15 1.47 16.14
N HIS A 74 15.41 1.08 15.95
CA HIS A 74 15.84 -0.31 16.05
C HIS A 74 15.51 -0.91 17.43
N GLN A 75 15.80 -0.19 18.50
CA GLN A 75 15.55 -0.67 19.86
C GLN A 75 14.05 -0.91 20.10
N VAL A 76 13.22 0.10 19.84
CA VAL A 76 11.75 0.01 20.04
C VAL A 76 11.15 -1.16 19.26
N HIS A 77 11.57 -1.36 18.01
CA HIS A 77 11.05 -2.43 17.17
C HIS A 77 11.56 -3.83 17.54
N SER A 78 12.79 -3.91 18.05
CA SER A 78 13.34 -5.16 18.57
C SER A 78 12.61 -5.59 19.85
N GLU A 79 12.37 -4.66 20.78
CA GLU A 79 11.58 -4.92 22.00
C GLU A 79 10.15 -5.34 21.67
N PHE A 80 9.50 -4.64 20.73
CA PHE A 80 8.15 -4.98 20.24
C PHE A 80 8.10 -6.39 19.62
N LEU A 81 9.08 -6.75 18.79
CA LEU A 81 9.17 -8.08 18.19
C LEU A 81 9.34 -9.18 19.24
N THR A 82 10.25 -8.98 20.20
CA THR A 82 10.51 -9.94 21.29
C THR A 82 9.25 -10.17 22.12
N GLU A 83 8.53 -9.10 22.49
CA GLU A 83 7.29 -9.23 23.25
C GLU A 83 6.21 -9.97 22.45
N LEU A 84 6.01 -9.65 21.16
CA LEU A 84 5.04 -10.36 20.32
C LEU A 84 5.36 -11.85 20.18
N GLN A 85 6.64 -12.20 20.02
CA GLN A 85 7.08 -13.60 19.96
C GLN A 85 6.82 -14.33 21.27
N ALA A 86 7.09 -13.69 22.42
CA ALA A 86 6.81 -14.26 23.74
C ALA A 86 5.31 -14.53 23.95
N ARG A 87 4.44 -13.58 23.54
CA ARG A 87 2.98 -13.75 23.62
C ARG A 87 2.47 -14.88 22.73
N LEU A 88 3.03 -15.04 21.53
CA LEU A 88 2.65 -16.13 20.63
C LEU A 88 3.15 -17.51 21.11
N ALA A 89 4.30 -17.55 21.78
CA ALA A 89 4.92 -18.79 22.29
C ALA A 89 4.31 -19.30 23.60
N THR A 90 3.55 -18.46 24.32
CA THR A 90 2.88 -18.87 25.56
C THR A 90 1.76 -19.87 25.22
N PRO A 91 1.78 -21.11 25.76
CA PRO A 91 0.73 -22.09 25.52
C PRO A 91 -0.62 -21.59 26.06
N ASP A 92 -1.68 -21.80 25.31
CA ASP A 92 -3.04 -21.64 25.83
C ASP A 92 -3.21 -22.65 26.96
N ASP A 93 -3.29 -22.17 28.19
CA ASP A 93 -3.56 -23.04 29.33
C ASP A 93 -5.00 -23.54 29.20
N ALA A 94 -5.15 -24.69 28.53
CA ALA A 94 -6.39 -25.32 28.13
C ALA A 94 -7.26 -25.80 29.31
N THR A 95 -6.84 -25.50 30.53
CA THR A 95 -7.49 -25.91 31.78
C THR A 95 -8.31 -24.82 32.46
N ALA A 96 -8.17 -23.54 32.05
CA ALA A 96 -9.05 -22.47 32.56
C ALA A 96 -10.08 -22.07 31.47
N PRO A 97 -11.39 -22.23 31.73
CA PRO A 97 -12.45 -21.82 30.81
C PRO A 97 -12.54 -20.29 30.61
N ASP A 98 -11.72 -19.53 31.35
CA ASP A 98 -11.57 -18.07 31.31
C ASP A 98 -10.16 -17.61 30.87
N SER A 99 -9.32 -18.49 30.29
CA SER A 99 -8.06 -18.11 29.64
C SER A 99 -8.37 -17.22 28.43
N GLY A 100 -8.46 -15.91 28.64
CA GLY A 100 -8.61 -14.92 27.57
C GLY A 100 -7.55 -15.17 26.50
N GLY A 101 -7.98 -15.25 25.24
CA GLY A 101 -7.15 -15.63 24.09
C GLY A 101 -5.90 -14.77 23.90
N LEU A 102 -5.14 -15.03 22.83
CA LEU A 102 -3.88 -14.35 22.53
C LEU A 102 -3.98 -12.81 22.71
N CYS A 103 -3.31 -12.29 23.75
CA CYS A 103 -3.32 -10.86 24.08
C CYS A 103 -2.08 -10.15 23.51
N VAL A 104 -2.28 -9.26 22.54
CA VAL A 104 -1.22 -8.47 21.88
C VAL A 104 -1.43 -6.96 22.01
N GLY A 105 -2.48 -6.52 22.71
CA GLY A 105 -2.87 -5.12 22.80
C GLY A 105 -1.83 -4.22 23.50
N GLU A 106 -1.26 -4.66 24.62
CA GLU A 106 -0.22 -3.92 25.35
C GLU A 106 1.05 -3.68 24.52
N PRO A 107 1.63 -4.69 23.83
CA PRO A 107 2.76 -4.48 22.90
C PRO A 107 2.49 -3.36 21.88
N PHE A 108 1.31 -3.35 21.28
CA PHE A 108 0.93 -2.32 20.31
C PHE A 108 0.75 -0.94 20.95
N ARG A 109 0.19 -0.88 22.16
CA ARG A 109 0.08 0.37 22.93
C ARG A 109 1.46 0.92 23.27
N ALA A 110 2.39 0.07 23.71
CA ALA A 110 3.76 0.46 24.00
C ALA A 110 4.47 1.00 22.75
N LEU A 111 4.31 0.34 21.60
CA LEU A 111 4.83 0.82 20.32
C LEU A 111 4.25 2.21 19.97
N ALA A 112 2.94 2.39 20.13
CA ALA A 112 2.28 3.68 19.89
C ALA A 112 2.71 4.78 20.87
N GLY A 113 3.15 4.45 22.09
CA GLY A 113 3.75 5.40 23.03
C GLY A 113 5.02 6.06 22.50
N HIS A 114 5.74 5.37 21.60
CA HIS A 114 6.96 5.86 20.96
C HIS A 114 6.71 6.62 19.65
N ILE A 115 5.47 7.00 19.34
CA ILE A 115 5.12 7.67 18.07
C ILE A 115 5.85 9.01 17.85
N HIS A 116 6.23 9.70 18.93
CA HIS A 116 7.01 10.94 18.88
C HIS A 116 8.41 10.72 18.26
N LEU A 117 8.98 9.52 18.42
CA LEU A 117 10.25 9.12 17.80
C LEU A 117 10.14 9.10 16.27
N TYR A 118 9.02 8.57 15.77
CA TYR A 118 8.68 8.64 14.34
C TYR A 118 8.53 10.09 13.88
N GLY A 119 7.91 10.97 14.68
CA GLY A 119 7.86 12.41 14.41
C GLY A 119 9.23 13.03 14.18
N ALA A 120 10.16 12.80 15.09
CA ALA A 120 11.53 13.29 14.99
C ALA A 120 12.25 12.74 13.76
N PHE A 121 12.18 11.42 13.53
CA PHE A 121 12.78 10.77 12.36
C PHE A 121 12.25 11.36 11.05
N LEU A 122 10.93 11.44 10.91
CA LEU A 122 10.31 11.85 9.67
C LEU A 122 10.50 13.34 9.38
N HIS A 123 10.60 14.20 10.39
CA HIS A 123 10.95 15.62 10.18
C HIS A 123 12.33 15.77 9.51
N ASN A 124 13.30 14.92 9.88
CA ASN A 124 14.65 14.91 9.32
C ASN A 124 14.77 14.09 8.02
N TYR A 125 13.84 13.17 7.75
CA TYR A 125 13.91 12.21 6.63
C TYR A 125 14.20 12.84 5.27
N GLY A 126 13.56 13.97 4.93
CA GLY A 126 13.81 14.64 3.65
C GLY A 126 15.27 15.08 3.50
N ARG A 127 15.81 15.73 4.55
CA ARG A 127 17.22 16.12 4.62
C ARG A 127 18.13 14.90 4.53
N ALA A 128 17.82 13.83 5.24
CA ALA A 128 18.61 12.60 5.20
C ALA A 128 18.74 12.04 3.78
N ILE A 129 17.65 11.97 3.01
CA ILE A 129 17.66 11.50 1.62
C ILE A 129 18.49 12.41 0.71
N ASP A 130 18.34 13.73 0.85
CA ASP A 130 19.09 14.69 0.04
C ASP A 130 20.59 14.65 0.37
N THR A 131 20.94 14.51 1.65
CA THR A 131 22.32 14.33 2.10
C THR A 131 22.91 13.03 1.54
N VAL A 132 22.20 11.89 1.56
CA VAL A 132 22.70 10.64 0.95
C VAL A 132 23.00 10.81 -0.53
N LYS A 133 22.11 11.48 -1.28
CA LYS A 133 22.31 11.75 -2.72
C LYS A 133 23.50 12.67 -2.97
N MET A 134 23.63 13.72 -2.16
CA MET A 134 24.74 14.67 -2.24
C MET A 134 26.07 13.93 -1.98
N CYS A 135 26.19 13.23 -0.84
CA CYS A 135 27.41 12.48 -0.50
C CYS A 135 27.76 11.42 -1.55
N SER A 136 26.76 10.74 -2.13
CA SER A 136 26.98 9.75 -3.21
C SER A 136 27.47 10.37 -4.52
N THR A 137 27.22 11.66 -4.74
CA THR A 137 27.67 12.40 -5.93
C THR A 137 29.05 13.01 -5.71
N HIS A 138 29.30 13.54 -4.50
CA HIS A 138 30.54 14.24 -4.16
C HIS A 138 31.68 13.31 -3.73
N SER A 139 31.38 12.13 -3.19
CA SER A 139 32.36 11.21 -2.63
C SER A 139 32.25 9.81 -3.24
N GLN A 140 33.24 9.45 -4.07
CA GLN A 140 33.34 8.11 -4.65
C GLN A 140 33.57 7.04 -3.58
N GLN A 141 34.32 7.34 -2.52
CA GLN A 141 34.51 6.43 -1.38
C GLN A 141 33.21 6.18 -0.62
N PHE A 142 32.37 7.21 -0.43
CA PHE A 142 31.05 7.03 0.18
C PHE A 142 30.19 6.08 -0.65
N LYS A 143 30.16 6.31 -1.97
CA LYS A 143 29.44 5.47 -2.92
C LYS A 143 29.92 4.02 -2.90
N GLU A 144 31.23 3.80 -2.81
CA GLU A 144 31.83 2.47 -2.70
C GLU A 144 31.42 1.77 -1.40
N ILE A 145 31.54 2.44 -0.24
CA ILE A 145 31.12 1.90 1.06
C ILE A 145 29.64 1.52 1.03
N VAL A 146 28.79 2.42 0.52
CA VAL A 146 27.34 2.17 0.42
C VAL A 146 27.05 1.01 -0.55
N SER A 147 27.79 0.91 -1.65
CA SER A 147 27.62 -0.18 -2.63
C SER A 147 28.16 -1.53 -2.17
N ASN A 148 29.15 -1.54 -1.27
CA ASN A 148 29.80 -2.75 -0.75
C ASN A 148 28.96 -3.41 0.35
N ILE A 149 28.22 -2.63 1.13
CA ILE A 149 27.32 -3.13 2.19
C ILE A 149 25.99 -3.54 1.56
N VAL A 150 25.99 -4.58 0.72
CA VAL A 150 24.75 -5.02 0.07
C VAL A 150 23.85 -5.76 1.06
N PHE A 151 22.67 -5.22 1.37
CA PHE A 151 21.60 -6.02 1.96
C PHE A 151 20.89 -6.80 0.86
N LYS A 152 21.02 -8.12 0.90
CA LYS A 152 20.21 -9.04 0.10
C LYS A 152 18.97 -9.41 0.92
N ASN A 153 17.79 -9.01 0.46
CA ASN A 153 16.54 -9.45 1.07
C ASN A 153 16.29 -10.95 0.75
N GLN A 154 15.24 -11.57 1.31
CA GLN A 154 14.87 -12.98 1.06
C GLN A 154 14.71 -13.34 -0.45
N ASN A 155 14.56 -12.33 -1.31
CA ASN A 155 14.46 -12.47 -2.77
C ASN A 155 15.77 -12.10 -3.53
N GLU A 156 16.92 -12.08 -2.86
CA GLU A 156 18.24 -11.69 -3.40
C GLU A 156 18.35 -10.25 -3.96
N GLN A 157 17.31 -9.43 -3.78
CA GLN A 157 17.30 -8.03 -4.21
C GLN A 157 18.24 -7.18 -3.33
N LYS A 158 19.12 -6.42 -3.99
CA LYS A 158 20.00 -5.42 -3.36
C LYS A 158 19.17 -4.19 -3.01
N LEU A 159 18.99 -3.90 -1.73
CA LEU A 159 18.32 -2.67 -1.27
C LEU A 159 19.34 -1.54 -1.09
N SER A 160 19.06 -0.37 -1.68
CA SER A 160 19.90 0.81 -1.51
C SER A 160 19.72 1.46 -0.13
N LEU A 161 20.64 2.32 0.28
CA LEU A 161 20.54 3.05 1.55
C LEU A 161 19.30 3.95 1.58
N GLU A 162 18.94 4.58 0.46
CA GLU A 162 17.73 5.40 0.34
C GLU A 162 16.46 4.56 0.53
N GLU A 163 16.42 3.35 -0.04
CA GLU A 163 15.29 2.43 0.11
C GLU A 163 15.17 1.91 1.55
N LEU A 164 16.30 1.71 2.23
CA LEU A 164 16.33 1.35 3.65
C LEU A 164 15.82 2.49 4.53
N LEU A 165 16.23 3.73 4.28
CA LEU A 165 15.75 4.91 4.98
C LEU A 165 14.24 5.15 4.78
N HIS A 166 13.65 4.64 3.70
CA HIS A 166 12.20 4.69 3.48
C HIS A 166 11.42 3.63 4.29
N LYS A 167 12.07 2.56 4.77
CA LYS A 167 11.37 1.46 5.48
C LYS A 167 10.60 1.90 6.73
N PRO A 168 11.10 2.80 7.61
CA PRO A 168 10.33 3.29 8.74
C PRO A 168 9.03 4.00 8.34
N VAL A 169 9.04 4.77 7.25
CA VAL A 169 7.84 5.44 6.72
C VAL A 169 6.79 4.40 6.34
N ALA A 170 7.18 3.39 5.57
CA ALA A 170 6.31 2.31 5.15
C ALA A 170 5.83 1.43 6.33
N ARG A 171 6.69 1.23 7.35
CA ARG A 171 6.31 0.45 8.55
C ARG A 171 5.21 1.13 9.33
N LEU A 172 5.29 2.45 9.52
CA LEU A 172 4.29 3.20 10.23
C LEU A 172 2.90 3.11 9.57
N GLN A 173 2.85 3.19 8.24
CA GLN A 173 1.61 3.02 7.48
C GLN A 173 1.03 1.60 7.62
N LYS A 174 1.89 0.57 7.55
CA LYS A 174 1.47 -0.82 7.76
C LYS A 174 0.91 -1.06 9.16
N ASN A 175 1.53 -0.49 10.19
CA ASN A 175 1.05 -0.63 11.57
C ASN A 175 -0.37 -0.06 11.74
N ALA A 176 -0.72 1.02 11.03
CA ALA A 176 -2.08 1.56 11.06
C ALA A 176 -3.12 0.56 10.49
N LEU A 177 -2.82 -0.05 9.33
CA LEU A 177 -3.71 -1.04 8.69
C LEU A 177 -3.87 -2.30 9.55
N VAL A 178 -2.75 -2.82 10.04
CA VAL A 178 -2.71 -4.01 10.91
C VAL A 178 -3.54 -3.82 12.18
N LEU A 179 -3.46 -2.63 12.79
CA LEU A 179 -4.25 -2.31 13.97
C LEU A 179 -5.76 -2.26 13.69
N GLU A 180 -6.16 -1.81 12.50
CA GLU A 180 -7.56 -1.86 12.07
C GLU A 180 -8.03 -3.30 11.83
N ASP A 181 -7.21 -4.12 11.17
CA ASP A 181 -7.49 -5.53 10.96
C ASP A 181 -7.65 -6.28 12.28
N LEU A 182 -6.76 -6.04 13.26
CA LEU A 182 -6.87 -6.62 14.60
C LEU A 182 -8.15 -6.14 15.31
N LEU A 183 -8.44 -4.84 15.31
CA LEU A 183 -9.66 -4.30 15.92
C LEU A 183 -10.96 -4.84 15.32
N ASN A 184 -10.98 -5.11 14.02
CA ASN A 184 -12.14 -5.72 13.35
C ASN A 184 -12.38 -7.18 13.81
N GLN A 185 -11.32 -7.86 14.24
CA GLN A 185 -11.39 -9.23 14.75
C GLN A 185 -11.53 -9.30 16.27
N THR A 186 -11.20 -8.24 17.01
CA THR A 186 -11.27 -8.18 18.49
C THR A 186 -12.62 -7.58 18.95
N PRO A 187 -13.48 -8.34 19.67
CA PRO A 187 -14.73 -7.79 20.21
C PRO A 187 -14.48 -6.82 21.38
N GLU A 188 -15.43 -5.92 21.65
CA GLU A 188 -15.27 -4.87 22.68
C GLU A 188 -15.04 -5.39 24.10
N GLN A 189 -15.51 -6.62 24.39
CA GLN A 189 -15.35 -7.27 25.69
C GLN A 189 -13.96 -7.90 25.88
N HIS A 190 -13.14 -7.98 24.82
CA HIS A 190 -11.81 -8.58 24.89
C HIS A 190 -10.79 -7.61 25.52
N PRO A 191 -9.87 -8.10 26.38
CA PRO A 191 -8.88 -7.24 27.05
C PRO A 191 -8.03 -6.40 26.09
N ASP A 192 -7.72 -6.91 24.90
CA ASP A 192 -6.97 -6.16 23.88
C ASP A 192 -7.72 -5.00 23.21
N TYR A 193 -9.05 -4.95 23.27
CA TYR A 193 -9.81 -3.99 22.48
C TYR A 193 -9.42 -2.53 22.82
N HIS A 194 -9.37 -2.19 24.11
CA HIS A 194 -8.99 -0.85 24.56
C HIS A 194 -7.53 -0.49 24.24
N PRO A 195 -6.52 -1.33 24.54
CA PRO A 195 -5.14 -1.09 24.11
C PRO A 195 -4.97 -0.90 22.60
N LEU A 196 -5.55 -1.80 21.79
CA LEU A 196 -5.47 -1.71 20.33
C LEU A 196 -6.15 -0.45 19.79
N ARG A 197 -7.30 -0.07 20.36
CA ARG A 197 -8.02 1.15 19.96
C ARG A 197 -7.22 2.40 20.27
N GLN A 198 -6.57 2.44 21.43
CA GLN A 198 -5.70 3.54 21.82
C GLN A 198 -4.49 3.64 20.89
N ALA A 199 -3.82 2.51 20.61
CA ALA A 199 -2.68 2.45 19.69
C ALA A 199 -3.08 2.91 18.28
N SER A 200 -4.20 2.40 17.76
CA SER A 200 -4.73 2.76 16.45
C SER A 200 -5.07 4.24 16.35
N LYS A 201 -5.72 4.81 17.37
CA LYS A 201 -6.02 6.25 17.44
C LYS A 201 -4.75 7.09 17.48
N ALA A 202 -3.77 6.73 18.29
CA ALA A 202 -2.52 7.47 18.40
C ALA A 202 -1.76 7.50 17.06
N ILE A 203 -1.60 6.35 16.41
CA ILE A 203 -0.92 6.25 15.10
C ILE A 203 -1.70 6.98 14.00
N ARG A 204 -3.04 6.85 13.96
CA ARG A 204 -3.87 7.57 12.97
C ARG A 204 -3.86 9.07 13.18
N ASN A 205 -3.96 9.54 14.42
CA ASN A 205 -3.85 10.97 14.74
C ASN A 205 -2.48 11.49 14.32
N PHE A 206 -1.40 10.81 14.70
CA PHE A 206 -0.07 11.18 14.28
C PHE A 206 0.08 11.19 12.76
N LEU A 207 -0.40 10.15 12.04
CA LEU A 207 -0.36 10.15 10.58
C LEU A 207 -1.17 11.31 10.00
N SER A 208 -2.31 11.66 10.58
CA SER A 208 -3.10 12.81 10.14
C SER A 208 -2.38 14.14 10.39
N GLU A 209 -1.77 14.32 11.57
CA GLU A 209 -1.01 15.51 11.97
C GLU A 209 0.29 15.64 11.18
N PHE A 210 0.99 14.54 10.98
CA PHE A 210 2.25 14.49 10.25
C PHE A 210 2.04 14.73 8.75
N ASN A 211 0.97 14.17 8.18
CA ASN A 211 0.50 14.52 6.83
C ASN A 211 0.08 16.00 6.73
N VAL A 212 -0.15 16.70 7.85
CA VAL A 212 -0.42 18.15 7.89
C VAL A 212 0.86 18.97 8.11
N VAL A 213 1.83 18.48 8.89
CA VAL A 213 3.07 19.20 9.30
C VAL A 213 4.20 19.07 8.27
N GLN A 214 4.46 17.90 7.68
CA GLN A 214 5.54 17.74 6.70
C GLN A 214 5.27 18.49 5.38
N THR A 215 3.99 18.79 5.11
CA THR A 215 3.49 19.73 4.09
C THR A 215 4.11 21.11 4.18
N ARG A 216 4.33 21.59 5.41
CA ARG A 216 4.66 22.98 5.70
C ARG A 216 6.16 23.26 5.60
N SER A 217 7.01 22.25 5.78
CA SER A 217 8.47 22.43 5.90
C SER A 217 9.26 22.04 4.65
N MET A 218 8.70 21.24 3.73
CA MET A 218 9.44 20.74 2.56
C MET A 218 9.29 21.61 1.30
N PHE A 219 8.43 22.64 1.31
CA PHE A 219 8.13 23.46 0.14
C PHE A 219 8.07 24.96 0.49
N PRO A 220 9.21 25.66 0.55
CA PRO A 220 9.23 27.11 0.68
C PRO A 220 9.00 27.74 -0.70
N SER A 221 7.75 27.78 -1.16
CA SER A 221 7.23 28.68 -2.21
C SER A 221 5.73 28.44 -2.36
N ASP A 222 4.98 29.53 -2.44
CA ASP A 222 3.52 29.53 -2.55
C ASP A 222 2.98 28.58 -3.64
N ASP A 223 1.89 27.91 -3.28
CA ASP A 223 0.93 27.24 -4.17
C ASP A 223 1.29 25.84 -4.70
N LYS A 224 1.10 24.83 -3.83
CA LYS A 224 0.42 23.55 -4.12
C LYS A 224 0.21 22.75 -2.84
N ALA A 225 -1.05 22.46 -2.50
CA ALA A 225 -1.40 21.52 -1.45
C ALA A 225 -0.66 20.16 -1.67
N LEU A 226 -0.12 19.56 -0.61
CA LEU A 226 0.48 18.21 -0.70
C LEU A 226 -0.50 17.25 -1.34
N ARG A 227 -0.16 16.74 -2.52
CA ARG A 227 -0.98 15.80 -3.30
C ARG A 227 -0.99 14.41 -2.65
N ARG A 228 -1.99 14.13 -1.81
CA ARG A 228 -2.21 12.84 -1.13
C ARG A 228 -3.16 11.97 -1.93
N LEU A 229 -2.79 10.72 -2.23
CA LEU A 229 -3.68 9.76 -2.87
C LEU A 229 -4.79 9.33 -1.89
N VAL A 230 -6.04 9.49 -2.29
CA VAL A 230 -7.25 9.21 -1.49
C VAL A 230 -7.91 7.92 -1.95
N LYS A 231 -8.00 7.70 -3.26
CA LYS A 231 -8.61 6.50 -3.84
C LYS A 231 -7.96 6.17 -5.18
N ASN A 232 -7.81 4.90 -5.48
CA ASN A 232 -7.40 4.44 -6.80
C ASN A 232 -8.07 3.12 -7.17
N SER A 233 -8.39 2.95 -8.46
CA SER A 233 -8.84 1.65 -8.98
C SER A 233 -8.58 1.54 -10.47
N PHE A 234 -8.55 0.30 -10.96
CA PHE A 234 -8.67 0.06 -12.39
C PHE A 234 -10.11 0.34 -12.82
N ILE A 235 -10.27 1.10 -13.90
CA ILE A 235 -11.57 1.52 -14.42
C ILE A 235 -11.61 1.39 -15.94
N VAL A 236 -12.81 1.22 -16.49
CA VAL A 236 -13.02 1.21 -17.94
C VAL A 236 -13.47 2.61 -18.37
N GLU A 237 -12.62 3.30 -19.12
CA GLU A 237 -12.91 4.61 -19.74
C GLU A 237 -13.44 4.39 -21.16
N LEU A 238 -14.51 5.11 -21.53
CA LEU A 238 -14.92 5.25 -22.93
C LEU A 238 -14.13 6.41 -23.56
N ALA A 239 -13.09 6.07 -24.32
CA ALA A 239 -12.23 7.05 -24.98
C ALA A 239 -12.18 6.78 -26.49
N ASP A 240 -12.48 7.80 -27.29
CA ASP A 240 -12.55 7.73 -28.76
C ASP A 240 -13.51 6.64 -29.25
N GLY A 241 -14.66 6.46 -28.59
CA GLY A 241 -15.67 5.46 -28.94
C GLY A 241 -15.34 4.02 -28.53
N HIS A 242 -14.19 3.79 -27.89
CA HIS A 242 -13.73 2.47 -27.47
C HIS A 242 -13.49 2.39 -25.96
N ARG A 243 -13.83 1.23 -25.37
CA ARG A 243 -13.54 0.93 -23.97
C ARG A 243 -12.05 0.67 -23.79
N LYS A 244 -11.42 1.38 -22.84
CA LYS A 244 -9.99 1.24 -22.54
C LYS A 244 -9.80 1.09 -21.04
N LEU A 245 -8.97 0.11 -20.63
CA LEU A 245 -8.59 -0.04 -19.22
C LEU A 245 -7.65 1.11 -18.82
N ARG A 246 -7.93 1.70 -17.66
CA ARG A 246 -7.19 2.82 -17.08
C ARG A 246 -7.00 2.61 -15.59
N HIS A 247 -6.02 3.31 -15.03
CA HIS A 247 -5.89 3.49 -13.60
C HIS A 247 -6.37 4.90 -13.25
N LEU A 248 -7.48 4.99 -12.53
CA LEU A 248 -7.98 6.26 -12.01
C LEU A 248 -7.41 6.48 -10.61
N LEU A 249 -6.87 7.67 -10.39
CA LEU A 249 -6.17 8.08 -9.18
C LEU A 249 -6.80 9.38 -8.69
N LEU A 250 -7.49 9.35 -7.56
CA LEU A 250 -8.01 10.54 -6.90
C LEU A 250 -7.07 10.93 -5.78
N PHE A 251 -6.57 12.15 -5.87
CA PHE A 251 -5.83 12.83 -4.84
C PHE A 251 -6.68 13.91 -4.18
N ASN A 252 -6.19 14.49 -3.09
CA ASN A 252 -6.85 15.58 -2.38
C ASN A 252 -6.98 16.90 -3.16
N ASP A 253 -6.30 17.06 -4.30
CA ASP A 253 -6.33 18.29 -5.10
C ASP A 253 -6.55 18.04 -6.60
N VAL A 254 -6.51 16.78 -7.06
CA VAL A 254 -6.64 16.41 -8.47
C VAL A 254 -7.18 14.99 -8.62
N ILE A 255 -7.90 14.72 -9.70
CA ILE A 255 -8.12 13.35 -10.20
C ILE A 255 -7.31 13.15 -11.49
N ALA A 256 -6.60 12.03 -11.60
CA ALA A 256 -5.72 11.72 -12.71
C ALA A 256 -6.04 10.34 -13.29
N CYS A 257 -5.95 10.21 -14.60
CA CYS A 257 -6.15 8.96 -15.32
C CYS A 257 -4.87 8.56 -16.02
N ALA A 258 -4.41 7.33 -15.78
CA ALA A 258 -3.20 6.79 -16.36
C ALA A 258 -3.45 5.49 -17.13
N LYS A 259 -2.61 5.23 -18.13
CA LYS A 259 -2.52 3.95 -18.84
C LYS A 259 -1.38 3.13 -18.25
N TYR A 260 -1.67 1.87 -17.95
CA TYR A 260 -0.68 0.90 -17.54
C TYR A 260 0.18 0.44 -18.73
N LYS A 261 1.51 0.49 -18.61
CA LYS A 261 2.45 -0.10 -19.58
C LYS A 261 3.39 -1.08 -18.86
N ALA A 262 3.40 -2.32 -19.33
CA ALA A 262 4.43 -3.28 -18.96
C ALA A 262 5.70 -2.97 -19.79
N VAL A 263 6.81 -2.65 -19.12
CA VAL A 263 8.09 -2.45 -19.79
C VAL A 263 8.71 -3.83 -20.06
N GLY A 264 9.02 -4.11 -21.34
CA GLY A 264 9.49 -5.43 -21.77
C GLY A 264 10.97 -5.69 -21.50
N ARG A 265 11.25 -6.86 -20.91
CA ARG A 265 12.48 -7.69 -20.93
C ARG A 265 13.71 -7.09 -21.66
N THR A 266 14.41 -6.20 -20.98
CA THR A 266 15.88 -6.12 -21.09
C THR A 266 16.41 -6.21 -19.67
N GLY A 267 17.47 -6.99 -19.48
CA GLY A 267 17.89 -7.54 -18.19
C GLY A 267 17.80 -6.54 -17.03
N ASP A 268 17.22 -7.03 -15.93
CA ASP A 268 17.32 -6.50 -14.57
C ASP A 268 16.24 -5.54 -14.02
N ARG A 269 15.14 -5.25 -14.74
CA ARG A 269 13.96 -4.57 -14.13
C ARG A 269 12.62 -5.03 -14.71
N ASN A 270 11.82 -5.79 -13.95
CA ASN A 270 10.37 -5.82 -14.15
C ASN A 270 9.76 -4.52 -13.58
N GLY A 271 10.03 -3.40 -14.25
CA GLY A 271 9.44 -2.10 -13.94
C GLY A 271 8.08 -1.94 -14.64
N PHE A 272 7.07 -1.49 -13.89
CA PHE A 272 5.80 -1.06 -14.46
C PHE A 272 5.80 0.46 -14.57
N GLU A 273 5.32 1.01 -15.68
CA GLU A 273 5.25 2.45 -15.90
C GLU A 273 3.80 2.90 -16.11
N PHE A 274 3.44 4.01 -15.47
CA PHE A 274 2.15 4.67 -15.67
C PHE A 274 2.31 5.84 -16.62
N GLU A 275 1.62 5.78 -17.76
CA GLU A 275 1.55 6.89 -18.71
C GLU A 275 0.32 7.75 -18.38
N LEU A 276 0.52 8.98 -17.89
CA LEU A 276 -0.57 9.93 -17.60
C LEU A 276 -1.31 10.30 -18.90
N LYS A 277 -2.65 10.18 -18.91
CA LYS A 277 -3.50 10.55 -20.05
C LYS A 277 -4.15 11.92 -19.89
N TRP A 278 -4.67 12.20 -18.70
CA TRP A 278 -5.23 13.50 -18.36
C TRP A 278 -5.36 13.63 -16.84
N PHE A 279 -5.59 14.85 -16.38
CA PHE A 279 -5.94 15.15 -15.00
C PHE A 279 -6.96 16.29 -14.93
N ILE A 280 -7.73 16.36 -13.85
CA ILE A 280 -8.69 17.43 -13.56
C ILE A 280 -8.44 17.91 -12.12
N PRO A 281 -8.14 19.19 -11.89
CA PRO A 281 -8.07 19.74 -10.54
C PRO A 281 -9.39 19.51 -9.80
N LEU A 282 -9.34 19.19 -8.51
CA LEU A 282 -10.50 18.81 -7.71
C LEU A 282 -11.64 19.86 -7.75
N ARG A 283 -11.28 21.15 -7.74
CA ARG A 283 -12.21 22.30 -7.87
C ARG A 283 -12.99 22.32 -9.19
N ASP A 284 -12.40 21.75 -10.24
CA ASP A 284 -12.92 21.75 -11.61
C ASP A 284 -13.69 20.47 -11.93
N ILE A 285 -13.78 19.52 -11.00
CA ILE A 285 -14.56 18.30 -11.18
C ILE A 285 -16.05 18.61 -11.04
N LEU A 286 -16.84 18.16 -12.03
CA LEU A 286 -18.29 18.07 -11.97
C LEU A 286 -18.69 16.60 -11.99
N ILE A 287 -19.60 16.20 -11.12
CA ILE A 287 -20.25 14.89 -11.21
C ILE A 287 -21.47 15.08 -12.09
N CYS A 288 -21.54 14.36 -13.21
CA CYS A 288 -22.63 14.50 -14.18
C CYS A 288 -23.66 13.38 -13.99
N GLU A 289 -24.93 13.74 -14.05
CA GLU A 289 -26.02 12.77 -14.09
C GLU A 289 -26.09 12.06 -15.46
N GLU A 290 -26.65 10.86 -15.46
CA GLU A 290 -26.85 10.06 -16.66
C GLU A 290 -27.93 10.71 -17.53
N SER A 291 -27.64 10.91 -18.82
CA SER A 291 -28.57 11.56 -19.75
C SER A 291 -28.89 10.65 -20.93
N ALA A 292 -30.08 10.77 -21.52
CA ALA A 292 -30.49 9.92 -22.65
C ALA A 292 -29.62 10.09 -23.92
N ASN A 293 -28.83 11.16 -24.01
CA ASN A 293 -28.00 11.54 -25.17
C ASN A 293 -26.52 11.13 -25.03
N ASP A 294 -26.23 10.18 -24.17
CA ASP A 294 -24.85 9.82 -23.83
C ASP A 294 -24.11 9.12 -25.00
N PRO A 295 -22.79 9.37 -25.15
CA PRO A 295 -22.00 8.76 -26.22
C PRO A 295 -22.02 7.24 -26.08
N LYS A 296 -22.56 6.59 -27.11
CA LYS A 296 -22.65 5.12 -27.18
C LYS A 296 -21.34 4.56 -27.71
N GLU A 297 -20.97 3.39 -27.21
CA GLU A 297 -19.86 2.61 -27.74
C GLU A 297 -20.09 2.33 -29.24
N THR A 298 -19.07 2.59 -30.07
CA THR A 298 -19.18 2.47 -31.54
C THR A 298 -19.52 1.04 -31.98
N SER A 299 -19.09 0.05 -31.21
CA SER A 299 -19.29 -1.37 -31.50
C SER A 299 -19.35 -2.20 -30.19
N PRO A 300 -20.52 -2.33 -29.55
CA PRO A 300 -20.64 -3.06 -28.30
C PRO A 300 -20.37 -4.55 -28.50
N ILE A 301 -19.50 -5.12 -27.65
CA ILE A 301 -19.17 -6.54 -27.69
C ILE A 301 -20.35 -7.37 -27.15
N ASN A 302 -20.67 -8.48 -27.82
CA ASN A 302 -21.65 -9.44 -27.30
C ASN A 302 -21.07 -10.23 -26.13
N ILE A 303 -21.36 -9.77 -24.90
CA ILE A 303 -20.85 -10.34 -23.64
C ILE A 303 -21.27 -11.80 -23.47
N VAL A 304 -22.48 -12.17 -23.90
CA VAL A 304 -22.99 -13.55 -23.78
C VAL A 304 -22.15 -14.50 -24.65
N HIS A 305 -21.89 -14.10 -25.89
CA HIS A 305 -21.03 -14.87 -26.79
C HIS A 305 -19.59 -14.96 -26.25
N LEU A 306 -19.04 -13.85 -25.73
CA LEU A 306 -17.69 -13.81 -25.16
C LEU A 306 -17.57 -14.73 -23.94
N LYS A 307 -18.56 -14.73 -23.04
CA LYS A 307 -18.65 -15.65 -21.89
C LYS A 307 -18.74 -17.11 -22.33
N SER A 308 -19.56 -17.39 -23.35
CA SER A 308 -19.68 -18.74 -23.92
C SER A 308 -18.33 -19.22 -24.47
N GLN A 309 -17.63 -18.38 -25.23
CA GLN A 309 -16.31 -18.72 -25.78
C GLN A 309 -15.28 -18.96 -24.67
N ALA A 310 -15.26 -18.12 -23.62
CA ALA A 310 -14.37 -18.32 -22.49
C ALA A 310 -14.67 -19.62 -21.74
N CYS A 311 -15.95 -19.99 -21.57
CA CYS A 311 -16.36 -21.26 -20.98
C CYS A 311 -15.85 -22.44 -21.81
N THR A 312 -16.09 -22.45 -23.12
CA THR A 312 -15.63 -23.52 -24.02
C THR A 312 -14.11 -23.70 -23.97
N VAL A 313 -13.34 -22.61 -23.91
CA VAL A 313 -11.87 -22.70 -23.81
C VAL A 313 -11.43 -23.22 -22.44
N ARG A 314 -12.13 -22.88 -21.34
CA ARG A 314 -11.86 -23.48 -20.01
C ARG A 314 -12.11 -24.97 -20.00
N ASP A 315 -13.22 -25.42 -20.59
CA ASP A 315 -13.55 -26.85 -20.69
C ASP A 315 -12.49 -27.62 -21.49
N GLN A 316 -11.98 -27.02 -22.58
CA GLN A 316 -10.87 -27.58 -23.35
C GLN A 316 -9.57 -27.69 -22.54
N ILE A 317 -9.24 -26.68 -21.72
CA ILE A 317 -8.07 -26.73 -20.83
C ILE A 317 -8.23 -27.83 -19.78
N MET A 318 -9.42 -27.96 -19.18
CA MET A 318 -9.69 -29.00 -18.18
C MET A 318 -9.60 -30.42 -18.77
N LEU A 319 -10.07 -30.62 -20.01
CA LEU A 319 -9.92 -31.90 -20.72
C LEU A 319 -8.45 -32.20 -21.04
N ASP A 320 -7.70 -31.22 -21.55
CA ASP A 320 -6.27 -31.36 -21.85
C ASP A 320 -5.45 -31.70 -20.58
N GLU A 321 -5.79 -31.11 -19.43
CA GLU A 321 -5.12 -31.37 -18.14
C GLU A 321 -5.47 -32.75 -17.57
N LYS A 322 -6.69 -33.24 -17.82
CA LYS A 322 -7.12 -34.58 -17.42
C LYS A 322 -6.42 -35.68 -18.23
N ASP A 323 -6.20 -35.45 -19.51
CA ASP A 323 -5.53 -36.41 -20.40
C ASP A 323 -4.00 -36.41 -20.23
N ARG A 324 -3.40 -35.31 -19.76
CA ARG A 324 -1.95 -35.17 -19.53
C ARG A 324 -1.62 -34.40 -18.24
N PRO A 325 -1.80 -35.02 -17.06
CA PRO A 325 -1.50 -34.37 -15.79
C PRO A 325 0.00 -34.01 -15.70
N GLY A 326 0.30 -32.71 -15.61
CA GLY A 326 1.66 -32.17 -15.44
C GLY A 326 2.48 -31.97 -16.72
N GLY A 327 1.95 -32.28 -17.90
CA GLY A 327 2.65 -32.07 -19.18
C GLY A 327 2.28 -30.75 -19.85
N SER A 328 3.22 -29.83 -20.07
CA SER A 328 2.96 -28.66 -20.92
C SER A 328 2.85 -29.07 -22.39
N SER A 329 1.66 -28.92 -22.97
CA SER A 329 1.42 -29.10 -24.41
C SER A 329 1.34 -27.76 -25.11
N ARG A 330 1.92 -27.66 -26.32
CA ARG A 330 1.84 -26.48 -27.18
C ARG A 330 0.39 -26.08 -27.50
N ALA A 331 -0.53 -27.05 -27.51
CA ALA A 331 -1.97 -26.80 -27.64
C ALA A 331 -2.56 -26.17 -26.37
N GLY A 332 -2.20 -26.67 -25.19
CA GLY A 332 -2.62 -26.12 -23.90
C GLY A 332 -2.11 -24.69 -23.66
N ASP A 333 -0.88 -24.37 -24.07
CA ASP A 333 -0.34 -23.00 -24.03
C ASP A 333 -1.14 -22.04 -24.93
N LYS A 334 -1.58 -22.52 -26.10
CA LYS A 334 -2.44 -21.76 -27.01
C LYS A 334 -3.83 -21.53 -26.42
N HIS A 335 -4.41 -22.54 -25.77
CA HIS A 335 -5.70 -22.41 -25.07
C HIS A 335 -5.62 -21.44 -23.90
N ARG A 336 -4.57 -21.50 -23.07
CA ARG A 336 -4.32 -20.55 -21.98
C ARG A 336 -4.18 -19.12 -22.45
N LYS A 337 -3.40 -18.88 -23.53
CA LYS A 337 -3.27 -17.55 -24.13
C LYS A 337 -4.61 -17.03 -24.65
N LYS A 338 -5.37 -17.88 -25.35
CA LYS A 338 -6.70 -17.53 -25.87
C LYS A 338 -7.68 -17.21 -24.73
N LEU A 339 -7.63 -17.96 -23.63
CA LEU A 339 -8.45 -17.68 -22.44
C LEU A 339 -8.09 -16.32 -21.83
N ALA A 340 -6.79 -16.02 -21.68
CA ALA A 340 -6.33 -14.73 -21.16
C ALA A 340 -6.80 -13.55 -22.06
N ASP A 341 -6.77 -13.71 -23.38
CA ASP A 341 -7.26 -12.70 -24.33
C ASP A 341 -8.79 -12.50 -24.21
N LEU A 342 -9.56 -13.57 -23.99
CA LEU A 342 -11.01 -13.51 -23.76
C LEU A 342 -11.35 -12.88 -22.41
N GLU A 343 -10.61 -13.21 -21.36
CA GLU A 343 -10.77 -12.63 -20.02
C GLU A 343 -10.43 -11.14 -20.02
N ALA A 344 -9.38 -10.73 -20.73
CA ALA A 344 -9.04 -9.32 -20.91
C ALA A 344 -10.17 -8.53 -21.61
N GLN A 345 -10.81 -9.12 -22.62
CA GLN A 345 -11.98 -8.53 -23.27
C GLN A 345 -13.20 -8.47 -22.33
N LEU A 346 -13.42 -9.51 -21.51
CA LEU A 346 -14.50 -9.54 -20.51
C LEU A 346 -14.32 -8.45 -19.45
N VAL A 347 -13.09 -8.18 -19.01
CA VAL A 347 -12.78 -7.09 -18.07
C VAL A 347 -13.21 -5.73 -18.62
N LEU A 348 -13.05 -5.50 -19.93
CA LEU A 348 -13.48 -4.26 -20.58
C LEU A 348 -15.00 -4.22 -20.80
N ALA A 349 -15.60 -5.34 -21.20
CA ALA A 349 -17.00 -5.38 -21.64
C ALA A 349 -18.01 -5.55 -20.49
N SER A 350 -17.62 -6.18 -19.38
CA SER A 350 -18.55 -6.54 -18.29
C SER A 350 -19.09 -5.35 -17.50
N PRO A 351 -18.29 -4.31 -17.16
CA PRO A 351 -18.80 -3.12 -16.49
C PRO A 351 -19.81 -2.38 -17.38
N ASN A 352 -20.97 -2.03 -16.83
CA ASN A 352 -22.05 -1.38 -17.58
C ASN A 352 -22.68 -0.19 -16.84
N LEU A 353 -22.35 0.02 -15.57
CA LEU A 353 -22.87 1.16 -14.83
C LEU A 353 -22.11 2.42 -15.21
N VAL A 354 -22.82 3.41 -15.74
CA VAL A 354 -22.22 4.67 -16.18
C VAL A 354 -21.84 5.55 -14.99
N PHE A 355 -20.60 6.05 -15.01
CA PHE A 355 -20.10 7.08 -14.11
C PHE A 355 -19.42 8.18 -14.91
N LYS A 356 -19.77 9.43 -14.65
CA LYS A 356 -19.32 10.57 -15.45
C LYS A 356 -18.73 11.68 -14.60
N ILE A 357 -17.60 12.19 -15.07
CA ILE A 357 -17.00 13.40 -14.53
C ILE A 357 -16.77 14.42 -15.64
N GLY A 358 -17.20 15.65 -15.40
CA GLY A 358 -16.92 16.81 -16.24
C GLY A 358 -15.71 17.59 -15.72
N ASN A 359 -15.01 18.27 -16.61
CA ASN A 359 -13.98 19.25 -16.29
C ASN A 359 -14.50 20.65 -16.62
N LYS A 360 -14.80 21.46 -15.60
CA LYS A 360 -15.31 22.84 -15.73
C LYS A 360 -14.44 23.72 -16.62
N ALA A 361 -13.11 23.60 -16.48
CA ALA A 361 -12.16 24.45 -17.17
C ALA A 361 -12.07 24.15 -18.68
N THR A 362 -12.36 22.92 -19.09
CA THR A 362 -12.23 22.50 -20.50
C THR A 362 -13.55 22.14 -21.17
N GLY A 363 -14.65 22.04 -20.42
CA GLY A 363 -15.95 21.57 -20.89
C GLY A 363 -15.98 20.09 -21.30
N LYS A 364 -14.87 19.35 -21.16
CA LYS A 364 -14.79 17.94 -21.51
C LYS A 364 -15.48 17.07 -20.47
N THR A 365 -16.18 16.03 -20.95
CA THR A 365 -16.82 15.02 -20.10
C THR A 365 -16.19 13.67 -20.34
N MET A 366 -15.81 13.00 -19.25
CA MET A 366 -15.14 11.71 -19.22
C MET A 366 -16.17 10.67 -18.75
N THR A 367 -16.34 9.61 -19.52
CA THR A 367 -17.33 8.56 -19.26
C THR A 367 -16.62 7.28 -18.87
N PHE A 368 -17.06 6.68 -17.78
CA PHE A 368 -16.54 5.42 -17.24
C PHE A 368 -17.65 4.39 -17.07
N PHE A 369 -17.25 3.13 -17.08
CA PHE A 369 -18.11 2.01 -16.72
C PHE A 369 -17.59 1.34 -15.46
N LEU A 370 -18.46 1.27 -14.45
CA LEU A 370 -18.23 0.66 -13.15
C LEU A 370 -18.96 -0.67 -13.04
N SER A 371 -18.52 -1.50 -12.09
CA SER A 371 -19.10 -2.84 -11.91
C SER A 371 -20.32 -2.86 -10.99
N SER A 372 -20.50 -1.81 -10.17
CA SER A 372 -21.59 -1.76 -9.19
C SER A 372 -21.92 -0.33 -8.75
N ASP A 373 -23.16 -0.14 -8.27
CA ASP A 373 -23.61 1.10 -7.63
C ASP A 373 -22.79 1.46 -6.40
N PHE A 374 -22.36 0.46 -5.63
CA PHE A 374 -21.49 0.67 -4.48
C PHE A 374 -20.17 1.35 -4.87
N GLU A 375 -19.53 0.88 -5.95
CA GLU A 375 -18.30 1.49 -6.47
C GLU A 375 -18.54 2.93 -6.93
N ARG A 376 -19.67 3.19 -7.59
CA ARG A 376 -20.09 4.53 -8.03
C ARG A 376 -20.24 5.48 -6.85
N THR A 377 -21.01 5.08 -5.84
CA THR A 377 -21.24 5.87 -4.63
C THR A 377 -19.91 6.17 -3.92
N GLN A 378 -19.03 5.19 -3.79
CA GLN A 378 -17.72 5.38 -3.18
C GLN A 378 -16.84 6.40 -3.92
N TRP A 379 -16.86 6.43 -5.26
CA TRP A 379 -16.17 7.44 -6.04
C TRP A 379 -16.78 8.84 -5.85
N ILE A 380 -18.11 8.94 -5.91
CA ILE A 380 -18.85 10.18 -5.71
C ILE A 380 -18.58 10.77 -4.32
N GLU A 381 -18.76 9.99 -3.27
CA GLU A 381 -18.53 10.41 -1.87
C GLU A 381 -17.07 10.84 -1.64
N SER A 382 -16.11 10.11 -2.22
CA SER A 382 -14.69 10.47 -2.12
C SER A 382 -14.40 11.81 -2.80
N ILE A 383 -14.98 12.09 -3.96
CA ILE A 383 -14.80 13.37 -4.66
C ILE A 383 -15.48 14.50 -3.88
N LEU A 384 -16.73 14.31 -3.47
CA LEU A 384 -17.51 15.33 -2.77
C LEU A 384 -16.93 15.67 -1.40
N SER A 385 -16.52 14.67 -0.61
CA SER A 385 -15.89 14.90 0.70
C SER A 385 -14.63 15.75 0.59
N LEU A 386 -13.85 15.58 -0.46
CA LEU A 386 -12.67 16.40 -0.72
C LEU A 386 -13.04 17.82 -1.18
N GLN A 387 -14.10 17.99 -1.98
CA GLN A 387 -14.58 19.30 -2.42
C GLN A 387 -15.17 20.13 -1.26
N VAL A 388 -15.88 19.50 -0.33
CA VAL A 388 -16.45 20.15 0.87
C VAL A 388 -15.36 20.61 1.85
N GLY A 389 -14.21 19.92 1.88
CA GLY A 389 -13.05 20.28 2.71
C GLY A 389 -12.23 21.48 2.22
N ILE A 390 -12.58 22.10 1.09
CA ILE A 390 -11.89 23.29 0.56
C ILE A 390 -12.63 24.54 1.09
N PRO A 391 -12.03 25.37 1.96
CA PRO A 391 -12.66 26.62 2.36
C PRO A 391 -12.86 27.48 1.10
N PHE A 392 -14.10 27.93 0.88
CA PHE A 392 -14.45 28.92 -0.14
C PHE A 392 -13.52 30.13 0.01
N ARG A 393 -12.54 30.28 -0.89
CA ARG A 393 -11.92 31.59 -1.11
C ARG A 393 -12.88 32.38 -2.00
N LEU A 394 -13.67 33.24 -1.37
CA LEU A 394 -14.31 34.35 -2.07
C LEU A 394 -13.20 35.24 -2.66
N PRO A 395 -13.47 35.87 -3.83
CA PRO A 395 -12.46 36.58 -4.64
C PRO A 395 -11.78 37.73 -3.90
#